data_AF-A0A7W1N5Z9-F1
#
_entry.id   AF-A0A7W1N5Z9-F1
#
_cell.length_a   1.000
_cell.length_b   1.000
_cell.length_c   1.000
_cell.angle_alpha   90.00
_cell.angle_beta   90.00
_cell.angle_gamma   90.00
#
_symmetry.space_group_name_H-M   'P 1'
#
loop_
_entity.id
_entity.type
_entity.pdbx_description
1 polymer ?
#
loop_
_entity_poly.entity_id
_entity_poly.type
_entity_poly.pdbx_seq_one_letter_code
_entity_poly.pdbx_strand_id
1 'polypeptide(L)'
;MIRFYLVPALAVGDRRGPKYFNWFTAPTPLLLNPWEARDYGNEPAMLLASDLSDADDATLTSQSDVTKFADNLDAALGANLATMQAALAALNIPGQMLTATSTYRETVRGIMGVFGVAQCMQGKGYNIFSPGITLSSTMASLPAAARTALSACGTALGYVISSVTGTSTVRDLLSLMMVQASPSPMLGVTV
;
A
#
# COMPACT_ATOMS: atom_id res chain seq x y z
N MET A 1 -19.57 8.04 7.13
CA MET A 1 -19.39 7.37 5.82
C MET A 1 -18.05 6.67 5.82
N ILE A 2 -17.94 5.46 5.25
CA ILE A 2 -16.65 4.77 5.12
C ILE A 2 -15.78 5.49 4.09
N ARG A 3 -14.57 5.88 4.51
CA ARG A 3 -13.57 6.56 3.69
C ARG A 3 -12.24 5.82 3.75
N PHE A 4 -11.45 5.95 2.69
CA PHE A 4 -10.19 5.24 2.52
C PHE A 4 -9.00 6.21 2.49
N TYR A 5 -7.90 5.80 3.10
CA TYR A 5 -6.68 6.60 3.23
C TYR A 5 -5.42 5.73 3.13
N LEU A 6 -4.32 6.32 2.66
CA LEU A 6 -2.97 5.91 3.05
C LEU A 6 -2.54 6.78 4.21
N VAL A 7 -2.13 6.15 5.31
CA VAL A 7 -1.68 6.81 6.52
C VAL A 7 -0.32 6.26 6.96
N PRO A 8 0.49 7.02 7.69
CA PRO A 8 1.73 6.51 8.26
C PRO A 8 1.45 5.42 9.29
N ALA A 9 2.27 4.36 9.26
CA ALA A 9 2.32 3.41 10.35
C ALA A 9 3.20 3.97 11.47
N LEU A 10 2.68 3.97 12.70
CA LEU A 10 3.41 4.26 13.92
C LEU A 10 3.78 2.93 14.59
N ALA A 11 5.02 2.81 15.07
CA ALA A 11 5.45 1.66 15.86
C ALA A 11 5.46 2.00 17.35
N VAL A 12 4.93 1.09 18.18
CA VAL A 12 4.93 1.17 19.64
C VAL A 12 5.34 -0.21 20.17
N GLY A 13 6.60 -0.33 20.60
CA GLY A 13 7.21 -1.64 20.87
C GLY A 13 7.23 -2.52 19.61
N ASP A 14 6.82 -3.77 19.75
CA ASP A 14 6.74 -4.75 18.64
C ASP A 14 5.43 -4.65 17.83
N ARG A 15 4.62 -3.62 18.08
CA ARG A 15 3.31 -3.44 17.43
C ARG A 15 3.32 -2.22 16.53
N ARG A 16 2.53 -2.28 15.46
CA ARG A 16 2.34 -1.19 14.50
C ARG A 16 0.87 -0.92 14.28
N GLY A 17 0.53 0.35 14.12
CA GLY A 17 -0.83 0.80 13.88
C GLY A 17 -0.88 2.18 13.22
N PRO A 18 -2.07 2.63 12.81
CA PRO A 18 -2.25 3.90 12.13
C PRO A 18 -1.95 5.09 13.04
N LYS A 19 -0.99 5.94 12.65
CA LYS A 19 -0.47 7.07 13.46
C LYS A 19 -1.54 7.96 14.11
N TYR A 20 -2.62 8.23 13.40
CA TYR A 20 -3.63 9.23 13.80
C TYR A 20 -4.87 8.64 14.48
N PHE A 21 -4.95 7.34 14.64
CA PHE A 21 -6.14 6.68 15.21
C PHE A 21 -5.84 6.11 16.58
N ASN A 22 -6.89 5.82 17.34
CA ASN A 22 -6.77 5.09 18.59
C ASN A 22 -6.40 3.63 18.33
N TRP A 23 -5.18 3.25 18.69
CA TRP A 23 -4.71 1.87 18.64
C TRP A 23 -3.72 1.62 19.77
N PHE A 24 -3.85 0.47 20.43
CA PHE A 24 -2.97 0.07 21.54
C PHE A 24 -2.75 1.19 22.57
N THR A 25 -1.51 1.41 23.04
CA THR A 25 -1.12 2.50 23.93
C THR A 25 -0.58 3.70 23.14
N ALA A 26 -1.13 3.98 21.95
CA ALA A 26 -0.67 5.09 21.13
C ALA A 26 -0.68 6.40 21.93
N PRO A 27 0.43 7.15 21.95
CA PRO A 27 0.49 8.41 22.68
C PRO A 27 -0.43 9.41 21.97
N THR A 28 -1.58 9.70 22.59
CA THR A 28 -2.57 10.71 22.17
C THR A 28 -3.09 10.55 20.73
N PRO A 29 -4.09 9.68 20.50
CA PRO A 29 -4.70 9.56 19.18
C PRO A 29 -5.42 10.86 18.78
N LEU A 30 -5.30 11.21 17.49
CA LEU A 30 -6.01 12.36 16.92
C LEU A 30 -7.50 12.04 16.72
N LEU A 31 -7.80 10.81 16.33
CA LEU A 31 -9.15 10.30 16.08
C LEU A 31 -9.44 9.06 16.92
N LEU A 32 -10.67 8.95 17.41
CA LEU A 32 -11.16 7.81 18.20
C LEU A 32 -12.06 6.86 17.40
N ASN A 33 -12.30 7.17 16.14
CA ASN A 33 -13.19 6.43 15.26
C ASN A 33 -12.69 4.99 15.02
N PRO A 34 -13.60 4.01 14.85
CA PRO A 34 -13.22 2.66 14.49
C PRO A 34 -12.54 2.64 13.11
N TRP A 35 -11.57 1.75 12.95
CA TRP A 35 -10.79 1.64 11.73
C TRP A 35 -10.45 0.19 11.42
N GLU A 36 -10.27 -0.07 10.12
CA GLU A 36 -9.67 -1.29 9.61
C GLU A 36 -8.48 -0.90 8.75
N ALA A 37 -7.38 -1.63 8.85
CA ALA A 37 -6.19 -1.32 8.07
C ALA A 37 -5.45 -2.57 7.59
N ARG A 38 -4.75 -2.40 6.47
CA ARG A 38 -3.72 -3.32 5.99
C ARG A 38 -2.37 -2.62 6.07
N ASP A 39 -1.44 -3.21 6.81
CA ASP A 39 -0.07 -2.69 7.01
C ASP A 39 0.82 -2.98 5.79
N TYR A 40 1.78 -2.11 5.50
CA TYR A 40 2.73 -2.28 4.39
C TYR A 40 3.98 -3.10 4.79
N GLY A 41 3.82 -4.04 5.70
CA GLY A 41 4.89 -4.86 6.22
C GLY A 41 5.93 -4.03 6.97
N ASN A 42 7.17 -4.03 6.48
CA ASN A 42 8.24 -3.26 7.12
C ASN A 42 8.19 -1.76 6.76
N GLU A 43 7.53 -1.38 5.67
CA GLU A 43 7.45 0.02 5.22
C GLU A 43 6.45 0.81 6.06
N PRO A 44 6.71 2.08 6.43
CA PRO A 44 5.96 2.83 7.44
C PRO A 44 4.61 3.39 6.92
N ALA A 45 3.78 2.57 6.27
CA ALA A 45 2.49 2.97 5.75
C ALA A 45 1.39 1.92 6.01
N MET A 46 0.15 2.37 6.06
CA MET A 46 -1.04 1.54 6.13
C MET A 46 -2.12 2.04 5.18
N LEU A 47 -2.83 1.10 4.56
CA LEU A 47 -4.06 1.37 3.82
C LEU A 47 -5.21 1.20 4.81
N LEU A 48 -5.93 2.27 5.09
CA LEU A 48 -6.90 2.35 6.17
C LEU A 48 -8.29 2.68 5.61
N ALA A 49 -9.31 2.03 6.16
CA ALA A 49 -10.71 2.37 6.01
C ALA A 49 -11.28 2.76 7.38
N SER A 50 -12.06 3.82 7.45
CA SER A 50 -12.72 4.25 8.70
C SER A 50 -14.03 4.97 8.43
N ASP A 51 -14.96 4.84 9.37
CA ASP A 51 -16.20 5.62 9.38
C ASP A 51 -15.95 6.98 10.04
N LEU A 52 -15.75 8.00 9.21
CA LEU A 52 -15.45 9.35 9.67
C LEU A 52 -16.62 10.30 9.45
N SER A 53 -16.78 11.25 10.38
CA SER A 53 -17.56 12.46 10.16
C SER A 53 -16.83 13.40 9.19
N ASP A 54 -17.51 14.40 8.62
CA ASP A 54 -16.85 15.38 7.74
C ASP A 54 -15.79 16.20 8.47
N ALA A 55 -15.99 16.48 9.77
CA ALA A 55 -15.03 17.18 10.60
C ALA A 55 -13.77 16.34 10.87
N ASP A 56 -13.95 15.04 11.15
CA ASP A 56 -12.82 14.11 11.36
C ASP A 56 -12.03 13.89 10.07
N ASP A 57 -12.72 13.78 8.92
CA ASP A 57 -12.09 13.68 7.60
C ASP A 57 -11.27 14.93 7.27
N ALA A 58 -11.81 16.14 7.51
CA ALA A 58 -11.06 17.38 7.35
C ALA A 58 -9.81 17.43 8.24
N THR A 59 -9.94 16.97 9.48
CA THR A 59 -8.83 16.90 10.46
C THR A 59 -7.74 15.91 10.04
N LEU A 60 -8.13 14.77 9.45
CA LEU A 60 -7.19 13.77 8.98
C LEU A 60 -6.50 14.21 7.67
N THR A 61 -7.25 14.80 6.75
CA THR A 61 -6.74 15.26 5.45
C THR A 61 -5.86 16.50 5.53
N SER A 62 -5.91 17.24 6.65
CA SER A 62 -4.96 18.34 6.90
C SER A 62 -3.54 17.85 7.24
N GLN A 63 -3.36 16.56 7.53
CA GLN A 63 -2.04 16.00 7.81
C GLN A 63 -1.29 15.78 6.50
N SER A 64 -0.07 16.32 6.41
CA SER A 64 0.72 16.32 5.16
C SER A 64 1.22 14.94 4.72
N ASP A 65 1.20 13.96 5.62
CA ASP A 65 1.61 12.58 5.40
C ASP A 65 0.41 11.62 5.22
N VAL A 66 -0.81 12.16 5.06
CA VAL A 66 -2.02 11.41 4.73
C VAL A 66 -2.38 11.61 3.27
N THR A 67 -2.71 10.52 2.57
CA THR A 67 -3.30 10.57 1.24
C THR A 67 -4.72 10.02 1.28
N LYS A 68 -5.71 10.86 0.99
CA LYS A 68 -7.12 10.47 0.90
C LYS A 68 -7.44 9.92 -0.50
N PHE A 69 -8.18 8.82 -0.55
CA PHE A 69 -8.83 8.36 -1.79
C PHE A 69 -10.20 9.05 -1.93
N ALA A 70 -10.71 9.16 -3.16
CA ALA A 70 -12.01 9.77 -3.38
C ALA A 70 -13.12 9.00 -2.63
N ASP A 71 -14.12 9.75 -2.15
CA ASP A 71 -15.29 9.22 -1.47
C ASP A 71 -16.06 8.22 -2.37
N ASN A 72 -16.11 8.47 -3.68
CA ASN A 72 -16.56 7.51 -4.68
C ASN A 72 -15.37 6.74 -5.27
N LEU A 73 -15.19 5.48 -4.84
CA LEU A 73 -14.10 4.64 -5.34
C LEU A 73 -14.23 4.26 -6.82
N ASP A 74 -15.43 4.31 -7.40
CA ASP A 74 -15.64 4.00 -8.83
C ASP A 74 -15.32 5.21 -9.74
N ALA A 75 -15.04 6.37 -9.15
CA ALA A 75 -14.57 7.51 -9.92
C ALA A 75 -13.19 7.23 -10.54
N ALA A 76 -12.99 7.71 -11.76
CA ALA A 76 -11.68 7.71 -12.40
C ALA A 76 -10.73 8.71 -11.70
N LEU A 77 -9.43 8.41 -11.70
CA LEU A 77 -8.40 9.31 -11.13
C LEU A 77 -8.39 10.68 -11.84
N GLY A 78 -8.58 10.70 -13.16
CA GLY A 78 -8.66 11.93 -13.95
C GLY A 78 -7.48 12.88 -13.67
N ALA A 79 -7.79 14.12 -13.29
CA ALA A 79 -6.79 15.14 -12.97
C ALA A 79 -5.95 14.82 -11.71
N ASN A 80 -6.40 13.91 -10.83
CA ASN A 80 -5.68 13.54 -9.61
C ASN A 80 -4.60 12.47 -9.85
N LEU A 81 -4.44 11.97 -11.08
CA LEU A 81 -3.47 10.92 -11.39
C LEU A 81 -2.05 11.25 -10.90
N ALA A 82 -1.54 12.44 -11.23
CA ALA A 82 -0.18 12.84 -10.89
C ALA A 82 0.03 12.92 -9.37
N THR A 83 -0.96 13.46 -8.64
CA THR A 83 -0.94 13.53 -7.18
C THR A 83 -0.90 12.14 -6.56
N MET A 84 -1.73 11.22 -7.05
CA MET A 84 -1.75 9.84 -6.57
C MET A 84 -0.44 9.11 -6.87
N GLN A 85 0.10 9.26 -8.09
CA GLN A 85 1.39 8.67 -8.47
C GLN A 85 2.53 9.18 -7.59
N ALA A 86 2.56 10.47 -7.28
CA ALA A 86 3.55 11.06 -6.39
C ALA A 86 3.42 10.53 -4.95
N ALA A 87 2.20 10.44 -4.42
CA ALA A 87 1.93 9.90 -3.10
C ALA A 87 2.37 8.43 -2.98
N LEU A 88 2.07 7.61 -3.98
CA LEU A 88 2.49 6.21 -4.03
C LEU A 88 4.01 6.08 -4.13
N ALA A 89 4.66 6.87 -4.99
CA ALA A 89 6.10 6.84 -5.15
C ALA A 89 6.84 7.24 -3.87
N ALA A 90 6.32 8.21 -3.10
CA ALA A 90 6.87 8.61 -1.80
C ALA A 90 6.86 7.45 -0.78
N LEU A 91 5.99 6.46 -0.97
CA LEU A 91 5.88 5.27 -0.13
C LEU A 91 6.55 4.04 -0.77
N ASN A 92 7.33 4.18 -1.84
CA ASN A 92 7.87 3.04 -2.61
C ASN A 92 6.78 2.10 -3.16
N ILE A 93 5.62 2.63 -3.54
CA ILE A 93 4.55 1.89 -4.24
C ILE A 93 4.58 2.32 -5.72
N PRO A 94 4.59 1.40 -6.69
CA PRO A 94 4.68 1.76 -8.11
C PRO A 94 3.37 2.35 -8.64
N GLY A 95 3.25 3.68 -8.66
CA GLY A 95 2.05 4.36 -9.18
C GLY A 95 1.96 4.46 -10.71
N GLN A 96 3.04 4.23 -11.46
CA GLN A 96 3.12 4.54 -12.89
C GLN A 96 2.25 3.66 -13.81
N MET A 97 1.71 2.56 -13.29
CA MET A 97 0.72 1.73 -14.01
C MET A 97 -0.68 2.33 -13.99
N LEU A 98 -0.94 3.26 -13.06
CA LEU A 98 -2.20 3.97 -13.01
C LEU A 98 -2.29 4.92 -14.21
N THR A 99 -3.48 5.01 -14.76
CA THR A 99 -3.83 5.93 -15.85
C THR A 99 -4.94 6.85 -15.40
N ALA A 100 -5.24 7.90 -16.17
CA ALA A 100 -6.31 8.82 -15.83
C ALA A 100 -7.69 8.14 -15.82
N THR A 101 -7.84 7.01 -16.50
CA THR A 101 -9.05 6.19 -16.53
C THR A 101 -9.11 5.14 -15.44
N SER A 102 -8.00 4.86 -14.77
CA SER A 102 -7.99 3.93 -13.63
C SER A 102 -8.89 4.48 -12.52
N THR A 103 -9.64 3.61 -11.85
CA THR A 103 -10.51 4.01 -10.75
C THR A 103 -9.75 4.04 -9.42
N TYR A 104 -10.29 4.78 -8.44
CA TYR A 104 -9.77 4.72 -7.07
C TYR A 104 -9.88 3.30 -6.49
N ARG A 105 -10.93 2.54 -6.85
CA ARG A 105 -11.11 1.13 -6.45
C ARG A 105 -10.01 0.23 -6.98
N GLU A 106 -9.70 0.33 -8.27
CA GLU A 106 -8.58 -0.41 -8.89
C GLU A 106 -7.25 -0.07 -8.24
N THR A 107 -7.06 1.21 -7.89
CA THR A 107 -5.88 1.70 -7.19
C THR A 107 -5.75 1.07 -5.80
N VAL A 108 -6.81 1.13 -4.98
CA VAL A 108 -6.86 0.55 -3.65
C VAL A 108 -6.58 -0.96 -3.69
N ARG A 109 -7.20 -1.69 -4.61
CA ARG A 109 -6.97 -3.14 -4.79
C ARG A 109 -5.53 -3.45 -5.21
N GLY A 110 -4.97 -2.64 -6.12
CA GLY A 110 -3.58 -2.75 -6.53
C GLY A 110 -2.62 -2.59 -5.34
N ILE A 111 -2.84 -1.57 -4.52
CA ILE A 111 -2.06 -1.31 -3.29
C ILE A 111 -2.19 -2.49 -2.31
N MET A 112 -3.41 -3.01 -2.11
CA MET A 112 -3.64 -4.18 -1.25
C MET A 112 -2.82 -5.40 -1.68
N GLY A 113 -2.63 -5.61 -2.98
CA GLY A 113 -1.80 -6.68 -3.52
C GLY A 113 -0.33 -6.51 -3.20
N VAL A 114 0.20 -5.31 -3.43
CA VAL A 114 1.58 -4.94 -3.07
C VAL A 114 1.83 -5.12 -1.56
N PHE A 115 0.86 -4.72 -0.72
CA PHE A 115 0.96 -4.85 0.73
C PHE A 115 0.95 -6.32 1.17
N GLY A 116 0.15 -7.17 0.53
CA GLY A 116 0.14 -8.61 0.80
C GLY A 116 1.50 -9.26 0.55
N VAL A 117 2.17 -8.88 -0.55
CA VAL A 117 3.52 -9.37 -0.86
C VAL A 117 4.53 -8.87 0.17
N ALA A 118 4.45 -7.61 0.58
CA ALA A 118 5.33 -7.04 1.60
C ALA A 118 5.16 -7.72 2.97
N GLN A 119 3.91 -8.00 3.39
CA GLN A 119 3.64 -8.74 4.62
C GLN A 119 4.14 -10.19 4.54
N CYS A 120 3.98 -10.86 3.39
CA CYS A 120 4.54 -12.19 3.19
C CYS A 120 6.07 -12.19 3.30
N MET A 121 6.73 -11.18 2.71
CA MET A 121 8.18 -11.00 2.80
C MET A 121 8.64 -10.77 4.24
N GLN A 122 7.93 -9.91 4.98
CA GLN A 122 8.18 -9.66 6.39
C GLN A 122 8.03 -10.93 7.23
N GLY A 123 6.98 -11.74 6.99
CA GLY A 123 6.80 -13.04 7.65
C GLY A 123 7.92 -14.05 7.38
N LYS A 124 8.72 -13.83 6.33
CA LYS A 124 9.92 -14.61 5.99
C LYS A 124 11.23 -13.96 6.47
N GLY A 125 11.15 -12.83 7.18
CA GLY A 125 12.31 -12.09 7.71
C GLY A 125 13.04 -11.22 6.68
N TYR A 126 12.42 -10.91 5.55
CA TYR A 126 13.00 -10.06 4.51
C TYR A 126 12.27 -8.72 4.40
N ASN A 127 13.02 -7.65 4.09
CA ASN A 127 12.44 -6.41 3.61
C ASN A 127 12.62 -6.29 2.10
N ILE A 128 11.61 -5.78 1.40
CA ILE A 128 11.69 -5.45 -0.02
C ILE A 128 12.67 -4.28 -0.22
N PHE A 129 12.61 -3.26 0.64
CA PHE A 129 13.43 -2.05 0.55
C PHE A 129 14.49 -1.99 1.67
N SER A 130 15.46 -2.90 1.64
CA SER A 130 16.65 -2.78 2.48
C SER A 130 17.46 -1.52 2.10
N PRO A 131 18.34 -0.99 2.99
CA PRO A 131 19.14 0.19 2.68
C PRO A 131 19.84 0.10 1.31
N GLY A 132 19.65 1.12 0.46
CA GLY A 132 20.20 1.17 -0.90
C GLY A 132 19.37 0.48 -1.99
N ILE A 133 18.32 -0.27 -1.62
CA ILE A 133 17.35 -0.81 -2.58
C ILE A 133 16.21 0.19 -2.79
N THR A 134 15.94 0.50 -4.05
CA THR A 134 14.87 1.42 -4.46
C THR A 134 13.97 0.71 -5.47
N LEU A 135 12.86 1.35 -5.85
CA LEU A 135 12.03 0.90 -6.96
C LEU A 135 12.82 0.69 -8.27
N SER A 136 13.87 1.46 -8.51
CA SER A 136 14.69 1.35 -9.73
C SER A 136 15.78 0.27 -9.64
N SER A 137 16.00 -0.34 -8.48
CA SER A 137 16.98 -1.42 -8.33
C SER A 137 16.55 -2.63 -9.16
N THR A 138 17.50 -3.26 -9.84
CA THR A 138 17.24 -4.48 -10.62
C THR A 138 17.05 -5.67 -9.70
N MET A 139 16.24 -6.64 -10.11
CA MET A 139 16.04 -7.89 -9.37
C MET A 139 17.39 -8.58 -9.10
N ALA A 140 18.30 -8.59 -10.07
CA ALA A 140 19.65 -9.15 -9.92
C ALA A 140 20.49 -8.49 -8.80
N SER A 141 20.20 -7.24 -8.44
CA SER A 141 20.90 -6.53 -7.35
C SER A 141 20.44 -6.93 -5.95
N LEU A 142 19.27 -7.57 -5.83
CA LEU A 142 18.78 -8.07 -4.54
C LEU A 142 19.56 -9.32 -4.10
N PRO A 143 19.76 -9.52 -2.79
CA PRO A 143 20.28 -10.78 -2.27
C PRO A 143 19.49 -11.99 -2.79
N ALA A 144 20.18 -13.08 -3.13
CA ALA A 144 19.55 -14.25 -3.75
C ALA A 144 18.37 -14.79 -2.93
N ALA A 145 18.50 -14.84 -1.61
CA ALA A 145 17.43 -15.30 -0.72
C ALA A 145 16.21 -14.36 -0.72
N ALA A 146 16.44 -13.04 -0.81
CA ALA A 146 15.35 -12.06 -0.91
C ALA A 146 14.60 -12.17 -2.25
N ARG A 147 15.31 -12.39 -3.36
CA ARG A 147 14.68 -12.66 -4.67
C ARG A 147 13.78 -13.89 -4.63
N THR A 148 14.29 -14.99 -4.05
CA THR A 148 13.54 -16.24 -3.93
C THR A 148 12.32 -16.06 -3.04
N ALA A 149 12.46 -15.37 -1.91
CA ALA A 149 11.34 -15.07 -1.01
C ALA A 149 10.28 -14.22 -1.72
N LEU A 150 10.69 -13.20 -2.48
CA LEU A 150 9.77 -12.31 -3.19
C LEU A 150 9.01 -13.05 -4.29
N SER A 151 9.71 -13.92 -5.03
CA SER A 151 9.09 -14.77 -6.04
C SER A 151 8.10 -15.77 -5.42
N ALA A 152 8.50 -16.40 -4.31
CA ALA A 152 7.63 -17.34 -3.58
C ALA A 152 6.39 -16.66 -3.01
N CYS A 153 6.52 -15.45 -2.46
CA CYS A 153 5.39 -14.65 -1.98
C CYS A 153 4.45 -14.24 -3.13
N GLY A 154 5.01 -13.85 -4.28
CA GLY A 154 4.23 -13.56 -5.48
C GLY A 154 3.37 -14.75 -5.90
N THR A 155 3.99 -15.92 -6.06
CA THR A 155 3.30 -17.15 -6.44
C THR A 155 2.28 -17.62 -5.39
N ALA A 156 2.60 -17.50 -4.10
CA ALA A 156 1.69 -17.88 -3.01
C ALA A 156 0.41 -17.03 -2.98
N LEU A 157 0.50 -15.77 -3.43
CA LEU A 157 -0.64 -14.87 -3.58
C LEU A 157 -1.34 -15.00 -4.95
N GLY A 158 -0.90 -15.96 -5.78
CA GLY A 158 -1.52 -16.27 -7.07
C GLY A 158 -1.05 -15.38 -8.22
N TYR A 159 0.00 -14.57 -8.04
CA TYR A 159 0.52 -13.72 -9.11
C TYR A 159 1.37 -14.49 -10.10
N VAL A 160 1.16 -14.21 -11.39
CA VAL A 160 1.97 -14.72 -12.49
C VAL A 160 3.17 -13.80 -12.68
N ILE A 161 4.36 -14.26 -12.29
CA ILE A 161 5.61 -13.47 -12.31
C ILE A 161 6.62 -13.95 -13.37
N SER A 162 6.20 -14.78 -14.33
CA SER A 162 7.08 -15.41 -15.33
C SER A 162 7.76 -14.42 -16.28
N SER A 163 7.25 -13.20 -16.41
CA SER A 163 7.85 -12.12 -17.20
C SER A 163 8.98 -11.38 -16.47
N VAL A 164 9.20 -11.65 -15.18
CA VAL A 164 10.19 -10.97 -14.35
C VAL A 164 11.52 -11.68 -14.49
N THR A 165 12.54 -10.93 -14.92
CA THR A 165 13.90 -11.43 -15.14
C THR A 165 14.89 -10.72 -14.23
N GLY A 166 16.17 -11.12 -14.25
CA GLY A 166 17.20 -10.45 -13.46
C GLY A 166 17.41 -8.97 -13.82
N THR A 167 17.08 -8.56 -15.05
CA THR A 167 17.19 -7.17 -15.52
C THR A 167 15.95 -6.33 -15.21
N SER A 168 14.81 -6.97 -14.91
CA SER A 168 13.60 -6.28 -14.44
C SER A 168 13.89 -5.55 -13.14
N THR A 169 13.24 -4.41 -12.92
CA THR A 169 13.35 -3.63 -11.69
C THR A 169 12.37 -4.11 -10.63
N VAL A 170 12.61 -3.77 -9.36
CA VAL A 170 11.64 -3.96 -8.26
C VAL A 170 10.31 -3.30 -8.62
N ARG A 171 10.36 -2.12 -9.26
CA ARG A 171 9.20 -1.43 -9.81
C ARG A 171 8.42 -2.32 -10.77
N ASP A 172 9.05 -2.95 -11.75
CA ASP A 172 8.37 -3.76 -12.76
C ASP A 172 7.61 -4.93 -12.14
N LEU A 173 8.23 -5.60 -11.15
CA LEU A 173 7.61 -6.70 -10.43
C LEU A 173 6.40 -6.24 -9.61
N LEU A 174 6.56 -5.20 -8.78
CA LEU A 174 5.47 -4.69 -7.94
C LEU A 174 4.33 -4.11 -8.81
N SER A 175 4.66 -3.55 -9.97
CA SER A 175 3.69 -3.05 -10.96
C SER A 175 2.84 -4.17 -11.52
N LEU A 176 3.48 -5.29 -11.86
CA LEU A 176 2.82 -6.48 -12.35
C LEU A 176 1.84 -7.05 -11.31
N MET A 177 2.25 -7.06 -10.03
CA MET A 177 1.39 -7.48 -8.92
C MET A 177 0.22 -6.53 -8.70
N MET A 178 0.46 -5.21 -8.79
CA MET A 178 -0.57 -4.19 -8.67
C MET A 178 -1.67 -4.38 -9.73
N VAL A 179 -1.27 -4.56 -11.00
CA VAL A 179 -2.20 -4.79 -12.11
C VAL A 179 -2.99 -6.09 -11.94
N GLN A 180 -2.34 -7.17 -11.52
CA GLN A 180 -3.01 -8.46 -11.29
C GLN A 180 -3.92 -8.46 -10.06
N ALA A 181 -3.69 -7.57 -9.09
CA ALA A 181 -4.53 -7.43 -7.90
C ALA A 181 -5.76 -6.54 -8.13
N SER A 182 -5.71 -5.57 -9.05
CA SER A 182 -6.84 -4.68 -9.39
C SER A 182 -8.17 -5.36 -9.72
N PRO A 183 -8.23 -6.53 -10.40
CA PRO A 183 -9.50 -7.23 -10.63
C PRO A 183 -10.01 -8.03 -9.42
N SER A 184 -9.20 -8.26 -8.39
CA SER A 184 -9.58 -9.10 -7.24
C SER A 184 -10.63 -8.42 -6.34
N PRO A 185 -11.56 -9.18 -5.72
CA PRO A 185 -12.52 -8.61 -4.78
C PRO A 185 -11.79 -8.01 -3.56
N MET A 186 -12.28 -6.86 -3.06
CA MET A 186 -11.78 -6.29 -1.82
C MET A 186 -12.25 -7.20 -0.66
N LEU A 187 -11.33 -7.93 -0.05
CA LEU A 187 -11.63 -8.77 1.11
C LEU A 187 -12.17 -7.89 2.25
N GLY A 188 -13.37 -8.21 2.74
CA GLY A 188 -13.88 -7.71 4.03
C GLY A 188 -14.87 -6.54 3.99
N VAL A 189 -15.09 -5.89 2.85
CA VAL A 189 -16.10 -4.81 2.74
C VAL A 189 -17.23 -5.28 1.85
N THR A 190 -18.24 -5.92 2.44
CA THR A 190 -19.58 -5.98 1.86
C THR A 190 -20.13 -4.55 1.89
N VAL A 191 -20.20 -3.92 0.72
CA VAL A 191 -20.99 -2.69 0.51
C VAL A 191 -22.45 -3.07 0.45
#